data_AF-A0A369WN30-F1
#
_entry.id   AF-A0A369WN30-F1
#
_cell.length_a   1.000
_cell.length_b   1.000
_cell.length_c   1.000
_cell.angle_alpha   90.00
_cell.angle_beta   90.00
_cell.angle_gamma   90.00
#
_symmetry.space_group_name_H-M   'P 1'
#
loop_
_entity.id
_entity.type
_entity.pdbx_description
1 polymer ?
#
loop_
_entity_poly.entity_id
_entity_poly.type
_entity_poly.pdbx_seq_one_letter_code
_entity_poly.pdbx_strand_id
1 'polypeptide(L)'
;MVNTILILALLLLVLQNLSFFYKARQSQQAKLPGLVEGRLAPCGSRPNCVSSEPGTDPQHLIEAFDIAKLFPALTAEQALAKLAQQLERLGGKALKQQPDYRGFEFHSRWYGFVDDVELRLDPDRRLIHIRSASRVGYSDLGANRRRVEALRAGLSRPD
;
A
#
# COMPACT_ATOMS: atom_id res chain seq x y z
N MET A 1 -41.42 -19.74 11.32
CA MET A 1 -40.95 -18.35 11.15
C MET A 1 -39.51 -18.17 11.64
N VAL A 2 -39.19 -18.50 12.90
CA VAL A 2 -37.82 -18.39 13.45
C VAL A 2 -36.78 -19.20 12.65
N ASN A 3 -37.05 -20.47 12.34
CA ASN A 3 -36.13 -21.30 11.54
C ASN A 3 -35.90 -20.74 10.13
N THR A 4 -36.93 -20.18 9.49
CA THR A 4 -36.80 -19.56 8.16
C THR A 4 -35.90 -18.33 8.21
N ILE A 5 -36.06 -17.47 9.23
CA ILE A 5 -35.21 -16.29 9.43
C ILE A 5 -33.75 -16.70 9.67
N LEU A 6 -33.53 -17.72 10.52
CA LEU A 6 -32.19 -18.26 10.78
C LEU A 6 -31.52 -18.81 9.50
N ILE A 7 -32.27 -19.57 8.69
CA ILE A 7 -31.77 -20.10 7.42
C ILE A 7 -31.39 -18.96 6.47
N LEU A 8 -32.24 -17.94 6.32
CA LEU A 8 -31.95 -16.79 5.45
C LEU A 8 -30.72 -16.00 5.94
N ALA A 9 -30.59 -15.79 7.26
CA ALA A 9 -29.42 -15.13 7.84
C ALA A 9 -28.12 -15.91 7.57
N LEU A 10 -28.16 -17.24 7.73
CA LEU A 10 -27.02 -18.11 7.42
C LEU A 10 -26.66 -18.07 5.93
N LEU A 11 -27.66 -18.10 5.04
CA LEU A 11 -27.43 -18.00 3.59
C LEU A 11 -26.77 -16.67 3.21
N LEU A 12 -27.25 -15.55 3.78
CA LEU A 12 -26.63 -14.24 3.55
C LEU A 12 -25.18 -14.20 4.04
N LEU A 13 -24.89 -14.78 5.19
CA LEU A 13 -23.52 -14.87 5.73
C LEU A 13 -22.60 -15.70 4.83
N VAL A 14 -23.10 -16.82 4.29
CA VAL A 14 -22.35 -17.66 3.35
C VAL A 14 -22.06 -16.88 2.07
N LEU A 15 -23.06 -16.23 1.48
CA LEU A 15 -22.91 -15.43 0.26
C LEU A 15 -21.91 -14.27 0.46
N GLN A 16 -21.94 -13.61 1.61
CA GLN A 16 -20.99 -12.56 1.95
C GLN A 16 -19.55 -13.09 1.99
N ASN A 17 -19.31 -14.24 2.63
CA ASN A 17 -17.99 -14.85 2.67
C ASN A 17 -17.50 -15.28 1.29
N LEU A 18 -18.37 -15.89 0.47
CA LEU A 18 -18.06 -16.24 -0.92
C LEU A 18 -17.67 -15.00 -1.73
N SER A 19 -18.37 -13.87 -1.53
CA SER A 19 -18.02 -12.59 -2.15
C SER A 19 -16.63 -12.10 -1.75
N PHE A 20 -16.26 -12.20 -0.47
CA PHE A 20 -14.92 -11.84 -0.01
C PHE A 20 -13.83 -12.73 -0.61
N PHE A 21 -14.03 -14.05 -0.63
CA PHE A 21 -13.09 -14.97 -1.29
C PHE A 21 -12.91 -14.68 -2.78
N TYR A 22 -14.01 -14.37 -3.48
CA TYR A 22 -13.96 -13.98 -4.88
C TYR A 22 -13.13 -12.69 -5.07
N LYS A 23 -13.40 -11.65 -4.27
CA LYS A 23 -12.63 -10.40 -4.33
C LYS A 23 -11.16 -10.60 -3.97
N ALA A 24 -10.84 -11.47 -3.01
CA ALA A 24 -9.45 -11.77 -2.67
C ALA A 24 -8.69 -12.38 -3.84
N ARG A 25 -9.29 -13.36 -4.54
CA ARG A 25 -8.71 -13.92 -5.77
C ARG A 25 -8.53 -12.86 -6.85
N GLN A 26 -9.53 -11.99 -7.05
CA GLN A 26 -9.43 -10.87 -7.98
C GLN A 26 -8.24 -9.96 -7.62
N SER A 27 -8.06 -9.65 -6.33
CA SER A 27 -6.94 -8.86 -5.82
C SER A 27 -5.59 -9.49 -6.17
N GLN A 28 -5.46 -10.81 -5.99
CA GLN A 28 -4.22 -11.54 -6.24
C GLN A 28 -3.85 -11.61 -7.72
N GLN A 29 -4.84 -11.57 -8.62
CA GLN A 29 -4.63 -11.58 -10.06
C GLN A 29 -4.40 -10.18 -10.67
N ALA A 30 -4.85 -9.12 -9.99
CA ALA A 30 -4.60 -7.75 -10.42
C ALA A 30 -3.10 -7.43 -10.38
N LYS A 31 -2.65 -6.59 -11.32
CA LYS A 31 -1.23 -6.25 -11.47
C LYS A 31 -0.90 -4.95 -10.73
N LEU A 32 0.34 -4.85 -10.29
CA LEU A 32 0.92 -3.61 -9.80
C LEU A 32 0.86 -2.53 -10.90
N PRO A 33 0.34 -1.32 -10.62
CA PRO A 33 0.23 -0.27 -11.64
C PRO A 33 1.58 0.17 -12.21
N GLY A 34 2.58 0.37 -11.34
CA GLY A 34 3.85 0.96 -11.72
C GLY A 34 3.75 2.47 -11.93
N LEU A 35 4.78 3.02 -12.55
CA LEU A 35 4.83 4.44 -12.88
C LEU A 35 3.92 4.76 -14.07
N VAL A 36 3.13 5.82 -13.92
CA VAL A 36 2.32 6.44 -14.98
C VAL A 36 2.94 7.79 -15.27
N GLU A 37 3.48 7.96 -16.48
CA GLU A 37 4.16 9.20 -16.91
C GLU A 37 5.26 9.65 -15.93
N GLY A 38 6.01 8.69 -15.39
CA GLY A 38 7.11 8.95 -14.46
C GLY A 38 6.67 9.29 -13.03
N ARG A 39 5.38 9.15 -12.67
CA ARG A 39 4.86 9.33 -11.31
C ARG A 39 4.15 8.08 -10.81
N LEU A 40 3.93 7.98 -9.51
CA LEU A 40 3.08 6.93 -8.94
C LEU A 40 1.64 7.13 -9.45
N ALA A 41 0.94 6.03 -9.73
CA ALA A 41 -0.45 6.08 -10.17
C ALA A 41 -1.32 6.90 -9.19
N PRO A 42 -2.30 7.69 -9.67
CA PRO A 42 -3.16 8.46 -8.79
C PRO A 42 -4.04 7.54 -7.91
N CYS A 43 -4.39 8.02 -6.72
CA CYS A 43 -5.44 7.38 -5.93
C CYS A 43 -6.80 7.54 -6.64
N GLY A 44 -7.62 6.49 -6.62
CA GLY A 44 -9.01 6.58 -7.04
C GLY A 44 -9.88 7.30 -6.01
N SER A 45 -11.20 7.29 -6.20
CA SER A 45 -12.16 7.96 -5.29
C SER A 45 -12.43 7.21 -3.98
N ARG A 46 -11.75 6.08 -3.73
CA ARG A 46 -12.04 5.17 -2.62
C ARG A 46 -11.05 5.42 -1.47
N PRO A 47 -11.47 5.34 -0.20
CA PRO A 47 -10.63 5.63 0.97
C PRO A 47 -9.54 4.58 1.26
N ASN A 48 -9.24 3.68 0.31
CA ASN A 48 -8.29 2.58 0.45
C ASN A 48 -6.96 2.84 -0.28
N CYS A 49 -6.56 4.10 -0.38
CA CYS A 49 -5.33 4.54 -1.02
C CYS A 49 -4.74 5.73 -0.27
N VAL A 50 -3.43 5.80 -0.17
CA VAL A 50 -2.71 7.03 0.17
C VAL A 50 -1.56 7.25 -0.81
N SER A 51 -1.26 8.52 -1.09
CA SER A 51 -0.17 8.92 -1.98
C SER A 51 0.49 10.21 -1.49
N SER A 52 1.80 10.30 -1.68
CA SER A 52 2.56 11.53 -1.46
C SER A 52 2.88 12.29 -2.73
N GLU A 53 2.35 11.87 -3.88
CA GLU A 53 2.54 12.60 -5.14
C GLU A 53 1.87 13.99 -5.06
N PRO A 54 2.51 15.03 -5.64
CA PRO A 54 1.89 16.34 -5.77
C PRO A 54 0.55 16.27 -6.50
N GLY A 55 -0.45 16.99 -6.00
CA GLY A 55 -1.81 16.97 -6.54
C GLY A 55 -2.73 15.89 -5.97
N THR A 56 -2.24 15.05 -5.05
CA THR A 56 -3.10 14.15 -4.26
C THR A 56 -4.06 14.97 -3.39
N ASP A 57 -5.33 14.61 -3.38
CA ASP A 57 -6.34 15.30 -2.57
C ASP A 57 -6.12 15.07 -1.06
N PRO A 58 -6.67 15.95 -0.18
CA PRO A 58 -6.40 15.90 1.25
C PRO A 58 -6.75 14.57 1.94
N GLN A 59 -7.75 13.82 1.44
CA GLN A 59 -8.16 12.57 2.06
C GLN A 59 -7.13 11.45 1.83
N HIS A 60 -6.53 11.41 0.64
CA HIS A 60 -5.53 10.42 0.27
C HIS A 60 -4.09 10.88 0.52
N LEU A 61 -3.87 12.17 0.81
CA LEU A 61 -2.53 12.72 1.01
C LEU A 61 -1.80 12.05 2.18
N ILE A 62 -0.53 11.72 1.96
CA ILE A 62 0.44 11.35 2.98
C ILE A 62 1.80 11.99 2.66
N GLU A 63 2.64 12.21 3.67
CA GLU A 63 3.94 12.86 3.43
C GLU A 63 4.91 11.94 2.69
N ALA A 64 5.72 12.53 1.80
CA ALA A 64 6.88 11.86 1.22
C ALA A 64 7.97 11.62 2.28
N PHE A 65 8.98 10.84 1.92
CA PHE A 65 10.18 10.65 2.74
C PHE A 65 11.26 11.63 2.28
N ASP A 66 11.59 12.59 3.14
CA ASP A 66 12.70 13.51 2.92
C ASP A 66 14.03 12.80 3.20
N ILE A 67 14.84 12.62 2.15
CA ILE A 67 16.10 11.89 2.25
C ILE A 67 17.11 12.63 3.12
N ALA A 68 17.20 13.96 3.00
CA ALA A 68 18.17 14.74 3.76
C ALA A 68 17.86 14.70 5.25
N LYS A 69 16.57 14.71 5.62
CA LYS A 69 16.12 14.62 7.01
C LYS A 69 16.28 13.23 7.61
N LEU A 70 15.90 12.19 6.86
CA LEU A 70 15.87 10.81 7.38
C LEU A 70 17.22 10.11 7.27
N PHE A 71 18.00 10.43 6.23
CA PHE A 71 19.23 9.74 5.86
C PHE A 71 20.32 10.72 5.43
N PRO A 72 20.76 11.65 6.30
CA PRO A 72 21.68 12.72 5.92
C PRO A 72 23.01 12.23 5.33
N ALA A 73 23.44 11.03 5.72
CA ALA A 73 24.70 10.41 5.26
C ALA A 73 24.54 9.45 4.07
N LEU A 74 23.32 9.19 3.59
CA LEU A 74 23.08 8.23 2.51
C LEU A 74 22.89 8.93 1.16
N THR A 75 23.30 8.26 0.09
CA THR A 75 22.88 8.64 -1.27
C THR A 75 21.38 8.39 -1.45
N ALA A 76 20.79 9.01 -2.47
CA ALA A 76 19.39 8.84 -2.82
C ALA A 76 19.02 7.35 -3.08
N GLU A 77 19.89 6.61 -3.74
CA GLU A 77 19.73 5.18 -4.02
C GLU A 77 19.84 4.32 -2.75
N GLN A 78 20.79 4.65 -1.86
CA GLN A 78 20.95 3.97 -0.57
C GLN A 78 19.75 4.21 0.34
N ALA A 79 19.19 5.43 0.35
CA ALA A 79 17.97 5.75 1.07
C ALA A 79 16.76 4.95 0.55
N LEU A 80 16.61 4.83 -0.77
CA LEU A 80 15.58 3.99 -1.39
C LEU A 80 15.74 2.52 -1.01
N ALA A 81 16.97 2.00 -1.01
CA ALA A 81 17.27 0.64 -0.58
C ALA A 81 16.97 0.41 0.91
N LYS A 82 17.27 1.39 1.78
CA LYS A 82 16.96 1.31 3.23
C LYS A 82 15.45 1.29 3.47
N LEU A 83 14.66 2.11 2.76
CA LEU A 83 13.20 2.08 2.81
C LEU A 83 12.63 0.75 2.30
N ALA A 84 13.16 0.24 1.18
CA ALA A 84 12.79 -1.06 0.63
C ALA A 84 13.01 -2.19 1.66
N GLN A 85 14.16 -2.21 2.32
CA GLN A 85 14.46 -3.18 3.37
C GLN A 85 13.48 -3.09 4.55
N GLN A 86 13.10 -1.88 4.98
CA GLN A 86 12.10 -1.72 6.04
C GLN A 86 10.71 -2.19 5.61
N LEU A 87 10.32 -1.99 4.35
CA LEU A 87 9.07 -2.55 3.83
C LEU A 87 9.06 -4.07 3.88
N GLU A 88 10.18 -4.72 3.55
CA GLU A 88 10.32 -6.17 3.69
C GLU A 88 10.20 -6.63 5.15
N ARG A 89 10.84 -5.91 6.09
CA ARG A 89 10.70 -6.19 7.53
C ARG A 89 9.26 -6.05 8.03
N LEU A 90 8.47 -5.15 7.44
CA LEU A 90 7.04 -4.99 7.73
C LEU A 90 6.15 -6.07 7.08
N GLY A 91 6.74 -7.02 6.34
CA GLY A 91 6.03 -8.11 5.67
C GLY A 91 5.69 -7.84 4.21
N GLY A 92 6.27 -6.81 3.61
CA GLY A 92 6.14 -6.53 2.18
C GLY A 92 6.94 -7.51 1.34
N LYS A 93 6.36 -8.01 0.26
CA LYS A 93 7.05 -8.86 -0.71
C LYS A 93 7.41 -8.03 -1.94
N ALA A 94 8.70 -7.95 -2.27
CA ALA A 94 9.17 -7.24 -3.44
C ALA A 94 8.63 -7.89 -4.73
N LEU A 95 8.06 -7.07 -5.61
CA LEU A 95 7.57 -7.46 -6.94
C LEU A 95 8.42 -6.87 -8.06
N LYS A 96 8.92 -5.65 -7.88
CA LYS A 96 9.68 -4.94 -8.91
C LYS A 96 10.75 -4.06 -8.30
N GLN A 97 11.96 -4.09 -8.88
CA GLN A 97 13.06 -3.22 -8.48
C GLN A 97 13.71 -2.62 -9.72
N GLN A 98 13.74 -1.29 -9.79
CA GLN A 98 14.32 -0.48 -10.87
C GLN A 98 15.11 0.67 -10.22
N PRO A 99 16.07 1.34 -10.89
CA PRO A 99 16.94 2.33 -10.23
C PRO A 99 16.20 3.35 -9.34
N ASP A 100 15.12 3.93 -9.85
CA ASP A 100 14.30 4.98 -9.23
C ASP A 100 12.95 4.48 -8.67
N TYR A 101 12.68 3.18 -8.72
CA TYR A 101 11.38 2.63 -8.37
C TYR A 101 11.45 1.30 -7.62
N ARG A 102 10.58 1.11 -6.63
CA ARG A 102 10.37 -0.17 -5.96
C ARG A 102 8.88 -0.45 -5.82
N GLY A 103 8.49 -1.69 -6.08
CA GLY A 103 7.11 -2.16 -5.96
C GLY A 103 7.01 -3.37 -5.04
N PHE A 104 6.05 -3.35 -4.13
CA PHE A 104 5.80 -4.40 -3.14
C PHE A 104 4.33 -4.76 -3.07
N GLU A 105 4.04 -5.98 -2.60
CA GLU A 105 2.71 -6.39 -2.19
C GLU A 105 2.63 -6.76 -0.72
N PHE A 106 1.49 -6.46 -0.09
CA PHE A 106 1.13 -6.86 1.26
C PHE A 106 -0.18 -7.64 1.22
N HIS A 107 -0.24 -8.73 1.99
CA HIS A 107 -1.41 -9.61 2.01
C HIS A 107 -2.14 -9.50 3.35
N SER A 108 -3.45 -9.30 3.32
CA SER A 108 -4.28 -9.32 4.53
C SER A 108 -4.31 -10.72 5.15
N ARG A 109 -4.26 -10.80 6.48
CA ARG A 109 -4.17 -12.07 7.22
C ARG A 109 -5.31 -13.07 6.94
N TRP A 110 -6.55 -12.61 6.82
CA TRP A 110 -7.73 -13.48 6.83
C TRP A 110 -8.15 -13.96 5.45
N TYR A 111 -8.23 -13.05 4.48
CA TYR A 111 -8.69 -13.36 3.12
C TYR A 111 -7.59 -13.28 2.07
N GLY A 112 -6.40 -12.77 2.41
CA GLY A 112 -5.33 -12.58 1.42
C GLY A 112 -5.62 -11.49 0.39
N PHE A 113 -6.40 -10.46 0.75
CA PHE A 113 -6.48 -9.22 -0.04
C PHE A 113 -5.09 -8.62 -0.22
N VAL A 114 -4.82 -8.11 -1.41
CA VAL A 114 -3.53 -7.57 -1.77
C VAL A 114 -3.58 -6.06 -1.83
N ASP A 115 -2.69 -5.44 -1.07
CA ASP A 115 -2.36 -4.03 -1.16
C ASP A 115 -0.99 -3.87 -1.83
N ASP A 116 -0.88 -2.88 -2.70
CA ASP A 116 0.38 -2.51 -3.33
C ASP A 116 1.04 -1.37 -2.55
N VAL A 117 2.37 -1.44 -2.41
CA VAL A 117 3.18 -0.31 -1.96
C VAL A 117 4.23 0.00 -3.01
N GLU A 118 4.26 1.23 -3.46
CA GLU A 118 5.13 1.71 -4.52
C GLU A 118 5.97 2.87 -4.00
N LEU A 119 7.28 2.81 -4.21
CA LEU A 119 8.24 3.87 -3.92
C LEU A 119 8.77 4.42 -5.24
N ARG A 120 8.81 5.74 -5.36
CA ARG A 120 9.44 6.45 -6.48
C ARG A 120 10.45 7.45 -5.95
N LEU A 121 11.68 7.41 -6.47
CA LEU A 121 12.70 8.38 -6.17
C LEU A 121 12.51 9.64 -7.02
N ASP A 122 12.54 10.80 -6.36
CA ASP A 122 12.70 12.12 -6.98
C ASP A 122 14.09 12.64 -6.60
N PRO A 123 15.10 12.43 -7.47
CA PRO A 123 16.48 12.80 -7.16
C PRO A 123 16.66 14.32 -7.07
N ASP A 124 15.94 15.08 -7.90
CA ASP A 124 16.04 16.53 -7.97
C ASP A 124 15.59 17.20 -6.67
N ARG A 125 14.50 16.69 -6.09
CA ARG A 125 13.95 17.18 -4.81
C ARG A 125 14.49 16.44 -3.59
N ARG A 126 15.30 15.39 -3.80
CA ARG A 126 15.76 14.47 -2.75
C ARG A 126 14.61 13.90 -1.92
N LEU A 127 13.52 13.54 -2.59
CA LEU A 127 12.33 12.94 -1.97
C LEU A 127 12.15 11.51 -2.45
N ILE A 128 11.59 10.66 -1.59
CA ILE A 128 11.03 9.38 -2.01
C ILE A 128 9.52 9.46 -1.83
N HIS A 129 8.82 9.48 -2.96
CA HIS A 129 7.37 9.42 -2.98
C HIS A 129 6.90 7.99 -2.70
N ILE A 130 5.73 7.88 -2.08
CA ILE A 130 5.12 6.61 -1.71
C ILE A 130 3.65 6.60 -2.10
N ARG A 131 3.19 5.44 -2.56
CA ARG A 131 1.78 5.12 -2.72
C ARG A 131 1.52 3.78 -2.05
N SER A 132 0.42 3.68 -1.30
CA SER A 132 0.00 2.47 -0.60
C SER A 132 -1.49 2.30 -0.83
N ALA A 133 -1.93 1.22 -1.48
CA ALA A 133 -3.34 1.05 -1.83
C ALA A 133 -3.80 -0.38 -2.06
N SER A 134 -5.06 -0.63 -1.74
CA SER A 134 -5.71 -1.92 -2.03
C SER A 134 -6.07 -2.07 -3.51
N ARG A 135 -5.79 -3.23 -4.10
CA ARG A 135 -6.17 -3.53 -5.50
C ARG A 135 -7.69 -3.64 -5.70
N VAL A 136 -8.42 -4.04 -4.66
CA VAL A 136 -9.88 -4.21 -4.66
C VAL A 136 -10.52 -3.71 -3.36
N GLY A 137 -11.84 -3.75 -3.29
CA GLY A 137 -12.60 -3.32 -2.12
C GLY A 137 -12.84 -1.81 -2.12
N TYR A 138 -13.64 -1.36 -1.15
CA TYR A 138 -13.98 0.06 -0.96
C TYR A 138 -13.14 0.68 0.15
N SER A 139 -13.01 -0.01 1.27
CA SER A 139 -12.24 0.45 2.43
C SER A 139 -11.23 -0.61 2.83
N ASP A 140 -10.09 -0.15 3.32
CA ASP A 140 -9.01 -0.93 3.92
C ASP A 140 -8.95 -0.73 5.46
N LEU A 141 -9.96 -0.04 6.02
CA LEU A 141 -10.01 0.38 7.43
C LEU A 141 -8.77 1.19 7.87
N GLY A 142 -8.14 1.91 6.94
CA GLY A 142 -6.93 2.70 7.15
C GLY A 142 -5.62 1.90 7.14
N ALA A 143 -5.64 0.64 6.70
CA ALA A 143 -4.45 -0.22 6.66
C ALA A 143 -3.31 0.40 5.85
N ASN A 144 -3.60 0.99 4.70
CA ASN A 144 -2.60 1.57 3.82
C ASN A 144 -1.91 2.78 4.46
N ARG A 145 -2.66 3.68 5.10
CA ARG A 145 -2.11 4.81 5.86
C ARG A 145 -1.28 4.33 7.05
N ARG A 146 -1.82 3.42 7.86
CA ARG A 146 -1.09 2.84 9.02
C ARG A 146 0.22 2.18 8.61
N ARG A 147 0.27 1.55 7.44
CA ARG A 147 1.50 0.93 6.92
C ARG A 147 2.59 1.95 6.63
N VAL A 148 2.25 3.06 5.97
CA VAL A 148 3.22 4.13 5.68
C VAL A 148 3.71 4.79 6.97
N GLU A 149 2.84 4.98 7.95
CA GLU A 149 3.25 5.51 9.26
C GLU A 149 4.11 4.51 10.05
N ALA A 150 3.81 3.21 9.98
CA ALA A 150 4.64 2.17 10.58
C ALA A 150 6.04 2.12 9.94
N LEU A 151 6.11 2.30 8.61
CA LEU A 151 7.37 2.46 7.89
C LEU A 151 8.15 3.67 8.42
N ARG A 152 7.50 4.83 8.54
CA ARG A 152 8.13 6.04 9.08
C ARG A 152 8.65 5.84 10.50
N ALA A 153 7.86 5.23 11.38
CA ALA A 153 8.24 4.94 12.75
C ALA A 153 9.42 3.95 12.86
N GLY A 154 9.50 2.97 11.95
CA GLY A 154 10.60 2.01 11.88
C GLY A 154 11.95 2.66 11.55
N LEU A 155 11.96 3.80 10.86
CA LEU A 155 13.18 4.54 10.50
C LEU A 155 13.76 5.38 11.64
N SER A 156 12.95 5.69 12.66
CA SER A 156 13.38 6.52 13.80
C SER A 156 14.03 5.69 14.93
N ARG A 157 14.05 4.36 14.82
CA ARG A 157 14.70 3.49 15.81
C ARG A 157 16.14 3.22 15.36
N PRO A 158 17.15 3.43 16.22
CA PRO A 158 18.50 2.93 15.95
C PRO A 158 18.44 1.40 15.81
N ASP A 159 19.10 0.85 14.78
CA ASP A 159 19.34 -0.60 14.67
C ASP A 159 20.24 -1.08 15.84
#